data_AF-A0A8X6SM98-F1
#
_entry.id   AF-A0A8X6SM98-F1
#
_cell.length_a   1.000
_cell.length_b   1.000
_cell.length_c   1.000
_cell.angle_alpha   90.00
_cell.angle_beta   90.00
_cell.angle_gamma   90.00
#
_symmetry.space_group_name_H-M   'P 1'
#
loop_
_entity.id
_entity.type
_entity.pdbx_description
1 polymer ?
#
loop_
_entity_poly.entity_id
_entity_poly.type
_entity_poly.pdbx_seq_one_letter_code
_entity_poly.pdbx_strand_id
1 'polypeptide(L)'
;MFENADKCVKTYKTEEQHVEVVYKTTEYHLAMLAKNFKEYFFAEDNLIASYEWVRDPFQNTPEELSTTEEESFIDFSSSGEIKIQFCNKTLFQFWAEVEDEFSELKTKAFRILLPFSTSYLCETGFSAVATLKKKYRSQLNIEKELRVSISNIKPSFVNLCSARQAHGSH
;
A
#
# COMPACT_ATOMS: atom_id res chain seq x y z
N MET A 1 -14.15 17.71 1.46
CA MET A 1 -13.62 16.37 1.77
C MET A 1 -13.90 15.91 3.21
N PHE A 2 -14.47 16.72 4.11
CA PHE A 2 -14.80 16.28 5.48
C PHE A 2 -16.15 16.83 5.99
N GLU A 3 -17.27 16.51 5.34
CA GLU A 3 -18.62 16.93 5.79
C GLU A 3 -19.01 16.33 7.17
N ASN A 4 -18.33 15.26 7.60
CA ASN A 4 -18.55 14.66 8.92
C ASN A 4 -17.84 15.39 10.07
N ALA A 5 -16.99 16.38 9.78
CA ALA A 5 -16.28 17.17 10.78
C ALA A 5 -17.23 18.03 11.63
N ASP A 6 -18.15 18.73 10.99
CA ASP A 6 -19.08 19.68 11.64
C ASP A 6 -20.12 19.00 12.54
N LYS A 7 -20.37 17.70 12.34
CA LYS A 7 -21.27 16.90 13.18
C LYS A 7 -20.62 16.50 14.50
N CYS A 8 -19.31 16.23 14.51
CA CYS A 8 -18.59 15.83 15.74
C CYS A 8 -18.45 16.98 16.76
N VAL A 9 -18.38 18.23 16.29
CA VAL A 9 -18.21 19.41 17.15
C VAL A 9 -19.47 19.72 17.98
N LYS A 10 -20.67 19.31 17.52
CA LYS A 10 -21.94 19.73 18.14
C LYS A 10 -22.38 18.92 19.37
N THR A 11 -21.72 17.81 19.70
CA THR A 11 -22.18 16.89 20.76
C THR A 11 -21.53 17.05 22.12
N TYR A 12 -20.60 17.98 22.33
CA TYR A 12 -19.90 18.13 23.60
C TYR A 12 -19.82 19.58 24.05
N LYS A 13 -20.26 19.87 25.29
CA LYS A 13 -20.06 21.16 25.95
C LYS A 13 -19.08 21.00 27.11
N THR A 14 -18.21 22.00 27.24
CA THR A 14 -17.36 22.34 28.41
C THR A 14 -15.93 21.80 28.48
N GLU A 15 -15.21 21.72 27.34
CA GLU A 15 -13.72 21.70 27.25
C GLU A 15 -13.24 22.40 25.95
N GLU A 16 -13.95 23.46 25.53
CA GLU A 16 -13.99 23.97 24.15
C GLU A 16 -12.65 24.47 23.58
N GLN A 17 -11.69 24.93 24.39
CA GLN A 17 -10.38 25.38 23.87
C GLN A 17 -9.42 24.23 23.53
N HIS A 18 -9.36 23.20 24.37
CA HIS A 18 -8.43 22.08 24.16
C HIS A 18 -8.87 21.18 23.00
N VAL A 19 -10.18 20.98 22.85
CA VAL A 19 -10.75 20.18 21.75
C VAL A 19 -10.54 20.90 20.41
N GLU A 20 -10.75 22.20 20.35
CA GLU A 20 -10.56 22.97 19.11
C GLU A 20 -9.08 23.05 18.70
N VAL A 21 -8.16 23.17 19.67
CA VAL A 21 -6.71 23.11 19.40
C VAL A 21 -6.29 21.75 18.88
N VAL A 22 -6.76 20.65 19.48
CA VAL A 22 -6.48 19.29 18.99
C VAL A 22 -7.01 19.12 17.58
N TYR A 23 -8.25 19.55 17.32
CA TYR A 23 -8.87 19.44 16.00
C TYR A 23 -8.07 20.18 14.92
N LYS A 24 -7.74 21.46 15.16
CA LYS A 24 -6.93 22.26 14.23
C LYS A 24 -5.54 21.66 14.01
N THR A 25 -4.94 21.10 15.06
CA THR A 25 -3.64 20.43 14.97
C THR A 25 -3.71 19.17 14.14
N THR A 26 -4.75 18.35 14.32
CA THR A 26 -4.97 17.14 13.51
C THR A 26 -5.24 17.49 12.06
N GLU A 27 -6.08 18.48 11.77
CA GLU A 27 -6.38 18.92 10.41
C GLU A 27 -5.11 19.42 9.70
N TYR A 28 -4.32 20.28 10.36
CA TYR A 28 -3.05 20.75 9.85
C TYR A 28 -2.07 19.60 9.58
N HIS A 29 -1.96 18.65 10.51
CA HIS A 29 -1.09 17.49 10.36
C HIS A 29 -1.52 16.59 9.20
N LEU A 30 -2.82 16.35 9.03
CA LEU A 30 -3.36 15.58 7.90
C LEU A 30 -3.12 16.28 6.56
N ALA A 31 -3.27 17.60 6.50
CA ALA A 31 -2.97 18.39 5.31
C ALA A 31 -1.47 18.33 4.94
N MET A 32 -0.58 18.47 5.93
CA MET A 32 0.86 18.28 5.74
C MET A 32 1.20 16.87 5.27
N LEU A 33 0.59 15.85 5.88
CA LEU A 33 0.82 14.46 5.51
C LEU A 33 0.37 14.19 4.06
N ALA A 34 -0.80 14.69 3.67
CA ALA A 34 -1.29 14.59 2.30
C ALA A 34 -0.34 15.26 1.30
N LYS A 35 0.17 16.46 1.63
CA LYS A 35 1.17 17.15 0.83
C LYS A 35 2.46 16.32 0.69
N ASN A 36 2.99 15.81 1.80
CA ASN A 36 4.20 14.99 1.79
C ASN A 36 4.00 13.71 0.97
N PHE A 37 2.84 13.07 1.04
CA PHE A 37 2.54 11.91 0.21
C PHE A 37 2.49 12.25 -1.27
N LYS A 38 1.94 13.40 -1.66
CA LYS A 38 1.99 13.85 -3.06
C LYS A 38 3.43 14.05 -3.54
N GLU A 39 4.28 14.65 -2.71
CA GLU A 39 5.71 14.86 -3.02
C GLU A 39 6.51 13.54 -3.08
N TYR A 40 6.28 12.63 -2.13
CA TYR A 40 7.04 11.36 -2.05
C TYR A 40 6.61 10.33 -3.09
N PHE A 41 5.30 10.20 -3.34
CA PHE A 41 4.77 9.21 -4.28
C PHE A 41 4.53 9.77 -5.68
N PHE A 42 4.95 11.02 -5.93
CA PHE A 42 4.70 11.73 -7.20
C PHE A 42 3.24 11.65 -7.63
N ALA A 43 2.32 11.71 -6.67
CA ALA A 43 0.88 11.55 -6.89
C ALA A 43 0.27 12.87 -7.40
N GLU A 44 0.75 13.32 -8.56
CA GLU A 44 0.11 14.38 -9.33
C GLU A 44 -1.25 13.90 -9.82
N ASP A 45 -2.28 14.75 -9.73
CA ASP A 45 -3.65 14.33 -10.01
C ASP A 45 -3.80 13.80 -11.45
N ASN A 46 -3.02 14.32 -12.41
CA ASN A 46 -2.95 13.83 -13.79
C ASN A 46 -2.30 12.44 -13.90
N LEU A 47 -1.27 12.17 -13.10
CA LEU A 47 -0.61 10.86 -13.07
C LEU A 47 -1.52 9.79 -12.44
N ILE A 48 -2.30 10.18 -11.43
CA ILE A 48 -3.29 9.28 -10.82
C ILE A 48 -4.40 8.97 -11.83
N ALA A 49 -4.88 9.98 -12.56
CA ALA A 49 -5.88 9.80 -13.61
C ALA A 49 -5.38 8.84 -14.70
N SER A 50 -4.11 8.94 -15.12
CA SER A 50 -3.54 8.03 -16.13
C SER A 50 -3.38 6.58 -15.65
N TYR A 51 -3.57 6.31 -14.34
CA TYR A 51 -3.55 4.97 -13.76
C TYR A 51 -4.94 4.36 -13.53
N GLU A 52 -6.03 5.09 -13.80
CA GLU A 52 -7.39 4.63 -13.53
C GLU A 52 -7.75 3.36 -14.32
N TRP A 53 -7.22 3.20 -15.54
CA TRP A 53 -7.41 1.98 -16.34
C TRP A 53 -6.82 0.73 -15.68
N VAL A 54 -5.80 0.86 -14.83
CA VAL A 54 -5.28 -0.29 -14.08
C VAL A 54 -6.28 -0.70 -13.00
N ARG A 55 -6.98 0.27 -12.40
CA ARG A 55 -7.97 0.04 -11.34
C ARG A 55 -9.29 -0.48 -11.89
N ASP A 56 -9.73 0.04 -13.02
CA ASP A 56 -10.92 -0.41 -13.75
C ASP A 56 -10.68 -0.31 -15.27
N PRO A 57 -10.15 -1.37 -15.90
CA PRO A 57 -9.85 -1.40 -17.33
C PRO A 57 -11.10 -1.48 -18.20
N PHE A 58 -12.30 -1.65 -17.61
CA PHE A 58 -13.55 -1.75 -18.36
C PHE A 58 -14.30 -0.42 -18.43
N GLN A 59 -13.86 0.59 -17.68
CA GLN A 59 -14.47 1.92 -17.65
C GLN A 59 -13.51 3.03 -18.07
N ASN A 60 -12.21 2.75 -18.13
CA ASN A 60 -11.18 3.74 -18.42
C ASN A 60 -10.21 3.22 -19.47
N THR A 61 -9.77 4.10 -20.35
CA THR A 61 -8.83 3.78 -21.42
C THR A 61 -7.45 4.32 -21.06
N PRO A 62 -6.36 3.56 -21.24
CA PRO A 62 -5.01 4.06 -21.03
C PRO A 62 -4.69 5.17 -22.03
N GLU A 63 -3.99 6.20 -21.56
CA GLU A 63 -3.36 7.18 -22.46
C GLU A 63 -2.02 6.62 -22.97
N GLU A 64 -1.57 7.07 -24.13
CA GLU A 64 -0.26 6.72 -24.71
C GLU A 64 -0.06 5.21 -24.99
N LEU A 65 -1.04 4.58 -25.64
CA LEU A 65 -0.87 3.26 -26.24
C LEU A 65 -0.34 3.39 -27.68
N SER A 66 0.48 2.45 -28.10
CA SER A 66 0.73 2.22 -29.53
C SER A 66 -0.50 1.59 -30.18
N THR A 67 -0.64 1.68 -31.51
CA THR A 67 -1.80 1.13 -32.23
C THR A 67 -2.04 -0.36 -31.93
N THR A 68 -0.98 -1.16 -31.83
CA THR A 68 -1.09 -2.59 -31.48
C THR A 68 -1.61 -2.79 -30.05
N GLU A 69 -1.17 -1.96 -29.11
CA GLU A 69 -1.64 -2.03 -27.72
C GLU A 69 -3.08 -1.53 -27.58
N GLU A 70 -3.50 -0.56 -28.38
CA GLU A 70 -4.90 -0.08 -28.44
C GLU A 70 -5.82 -1.21 -28.91
N GLU A 71 -5.47 -1.91 -29.99
CA GLU A 71 -6.23 -3.07 -30.48
C GLU A 71 -6.32 -4.16 -29.42
N SER A 72 -5.18 -4.50 -28.79
CA SER A 72 -5.13 -5.46 -27.68
C SER A 72 -6.01 -5.04 -26.50
N PHE A 73 -6.01 -3.76 -26.15
CA PHE A 73 -6.85 -3.22 -25.07
C PHE A 73 -8.34 -3.24 -25.41
N ILE A 74 -8.71 -2.99 -26.67
CA ILE A 74 -10.09 -3.08 -27.13
C ILE A 74 -10.60 -4.52 -26.99
N ASP A 75 -9.82 -5.51 -27.43
CA ASP A 75 -10.17 -6.92 -27.28
C ASP A 75 -10.28 -7.33 -25.80
N PHE A 76 -9.33 -6.86 -24.97
CA PHE A 76 -9.32 -7.10 -23.53
C PHE A 76 -10.56 -6.53 -22.83
N SER A 77 -10.86 -5.25 -23.04
CA SER A 77 -11.95 -4.53 -22.38
C SER A 77 -13.34 -4.93 -22.89
N SER A 78 -13.43 -5.47 -24.10
CA SER A 78 -14.67 -5.98 -24.68
C SER A 78 -14.99 -7.42 -24.22
N SER A 79 -14.04 -8.13 -23.61
CA SER A 79 -14.22 -9.51 -23.18
C SER A 79 -15.08 -9.63 -21.92
N GLY A 80 -16.25 -10.24 -22.06
CA GLY A 80 -17.15 -10.52 -20.93
C GLY A 80 -16.55 -11.49 -19.91
N GLU A 81 -15.76 -12.48 -20.35
CA GLU A 81 -15.10 -13.45 -19.47
C GLU A 81 -14.06 -12.77 -18.59
N ILE A 82 -13.18 -11.95 -19.19
CA ILE A 82 -12.16 -11.19 -18.44
C ILE A 82 -12.82 -10.25 -17.43
N LYS A 83 -13.96 -9.64 -17.80
CA LYS A 83 -14.75 -8.80 -16.87
C LYS A 83 -15.29 -9.58 -15.68
N ILE A 84 -15.79 -10.80 -15.89
CA ILE A 84 -16.25 -11.67 -14.81
C ILE A 84 -15.07 -12.04 -13.89
N GLN A 85 -13.92 -12.39 -14.47
CA GLN A 85 -12.70 -12.70 -13.69
C GLN A 85 -12.26 -11.51 -12.85
N PHE A 86 -12.31 -10.29 -13.40
CA PHE A 86 -12.00 -9.05 -12.68
C PHE A 86 -12.90 -8.85 -11.46
N CYS A 87 -14.21 -9.03 -11.58
CA CYS A 87 -15.15 -8.86 -10.47
C CYS A 87 -14.95 -9.87 -9.32
N ASN A 88 -14.36 -11.02 -9.60
CA ASN A 88 -14.21 -12.12 -8.65
C ASN A 88 -12.82 -12.18 -7.96
N LYS A 89 -11.88 -11.30 -8.34
CA LYS A 89 -10.48 -11.34 -7.88
C LYS A 89 -10.06 -10.02 -7.27
N THR A 90 -9.02 -10.06 -6.44
CA THR A 90 -8.34 -8.82 -6.05
C THR A 90 -7.59 -8.22 -7.24
N LEU A 91 -7.36 -6.91 -7.23
CA LEU A 91 -6.69 -6.20 -8.33
C LEU A 91 -5.36 -6.85 -8.72
N PHE A 92 -4.53 -7.17 -7.73
CA PHE A 92 -3.22 -7.78 -7.95
C PHE A 92 -3.34 -9.20 -8.53
N GLN A 93 -4.25 -10.02 -7.99
CA GLN A 93 -4.47 -11.39 -8.48
C GLN A 93 -5.01 -11.38 -9.91
N PHE A 94 -5.94 -10.48 -10.21
CA PHE A 94 -6.48 -10.30 -11.54
C PHE A 94 -5.35 -10.04 -12.55
N TRP A 95 -4.54 -8.99 -12.34
CA TRP A 95 -3.43 -8.67 -13.25
C TRP A 95 -2.37 -9.79 -13.29
N ALA A 96 -2.14 -10.52 -12.19
CA ALA A 96 -1.22 -11.65 -12.18
C ALA A 96 -1.68 -12.82 -13.05
N GLU A 97 -3.00 -13.02 -13.17
CA GLU A 97 -3.63 -14.13 -13.88
C GLU A 97 -4.13 -13.76 -15.28
N VAL A 98 -3.97 -12.51 -15.71
CA VAL A 98 -4.18 -12.10 -17.11
C VAL A 98 -3.31 -12.98 -18.02
N GLU A 99 -3.96 -13.50 -19.08
CA GLU A 99 -3.38 -14.41 -20.06
C GLU A 99 -2.20 -13.77 -20.82
N ASP A 100 -1.30 -14.62 -21.32
CA ASP A 100 -0.06 -14.18 -21.97
C ASP A 100 -0.31 -13.40 -23.28
N GLU A 101 -1.49 -13.58 -23.90
CA GLU A 101 -1.93 -12.79 -25.06
C GLU A 101 -2.05 -11.29 -24.74
N PHE A 102 -2.28 -10.93 -23.47
CA PHE A 102 -2.32 -9.54 -22.98
C PHE A 102 -1.11 -9.20 -22.09
N SER A 103 0.01 -9.90 -22.28
CA SER A 103 1.22 -9.76 -21.46
C SER A 103 1.79 -8.33 -21.44
N GLU A 104 1.63 -7.56 -22.52
CA GLU A 104 2.04 -6.16 -22.59
C GLU A 104 1.21 -5.27 -21.65
N LEU A 105 -0.12 -5.41 -21.67
CA LEU A 105 -1.04 -4.72 -20.77
C LEU A 105 -0.77 -5.10 -19.31
N LYS A 106 -0.60 -6.40 -19.05
CA LYS A 106 -0.20 -6.94 -17.74
C LYS A 106 1.09 -6.30 -17.25
N THR A 107 2.10 -6.21 -18.11
CA THR A 107 3.39 -5.60 -17.77
C THR A 107 3.24 -4.11 -17.42
N LYS A 108 2.45 -3.35 -18.20
CA LYS A 108 2.16 -1.93 -17.90
C LYS A 108 1.42 -1.76 -16.58
N ALA A 109 0.40 -2.59 -16.32
CA ALA A 109 -0.33 -2.58 -15.05
C ALA A 109 0.61 -2.85 -13.86
N PHE A 110 1.52 -3.83 -13.96
CA PHE A 110 2.48 -4.10 -12.90
C PHE A 110 3.52 -2.99 -12.70
N ARG A 111 3.92 -2.28 -13.75
CA ARG A 111 4.79 -1.09 -13.61
C ARG A 111 4.13 0.01 -12.76
N ILE A 112 2.80 0.07 -12.73
CA ILE A 112 2.03 1.00 -11.91
C ILE A 112 1.80 0.43 -10.49
N LEU A 113 1.48 -0.86 -10.37
CA LEU A 113 1.15 -1.49 -9.07
C LEU A 113 2.37 -1.76 -8.18
N LEU A 114 3.52 -2.12 -8.77
CA LEU A 114 4.69 -2.57 -8.01
C LEU A 114 5.41 -1.45 -7.24
N PRO A 115 5.66 -0.23 -7.79
CA PRO A 115 6.38 0.83 -7.09
C PRO A 115 5.81 1.15 -5.70
N PHE A 116 4.48 1.06 -5.55
CA PHE A 116 3.82 1.27 -4.27
C PHE A 116 4.21 0.18 -3.26
N SER A 117 4.09 -1.09 -3.67
CA SER A 117 4.43 -2.22 -2.79
C SER A 117 5.93 -2.26 -2.44
N THR A 118 6.82 -1.98 -3.40
CA THR A 118 8.26 -2.08 -3.20
C THR A 118 8.79 -0.91 -2.37
N SER A 119 8.33 0.32 -2.61
CA SER A 119 8.71 1.50 -1.80
C SER A 119 8.21 1.35 -0.37
N TYR A 120 6.93 0.98 -0.17
CA TYR A 120 6.38 0.77 1.17
C TYR A 120 7.12 -0.32 1.94
N LEU A 121 7.40 -1.47 1.31
CA LEU A 121 8.15 -2.55 1.96
C LEU A 121 9.59 -2.12 2.27
N CYS A 122 10.21 -1.34 1.39
CA CYS A 122 11.56 -0.80 1.58
C CYS A 122 11.60 0.17 2.78
N GLU A 123 10.67 1.12 2.85
CA GLU A 123 10.54 2.06 3.97
C GLU A 123 10.22 1.35 5.29
N THR A 124 9.33 0.35 5.25
CA THR A 124 9.02 -0.51 6.40
C THR A 124 10.28 -1.24 6.87
N GLY A 125 11.04 -1.81 5.93
CA GLY A 125 12.32 -2.45 6.20
C GLY A 125 13.34 -1.50 6.84
N PHE A 126 13.52 -0.31 6.28
CA PHE A 126 14.41 0.70 6.84
C PHE A 126 13.98 1.17 8.23
N SER A 127 12.68 1.37 8.45
CA SER A 127 12.11 1.73 9.76
C SER A 127 12.36 0.64 10.80
N ALA A 128 12.21 -0.63 10.42
CA ALA A 128 12.54 -1.77 11.26
C ALA A 128 14.04 -1.80 11.61
N VAL A 129 14.94 -1.60 10.63
CA VAL A 129 16.39 -1.50 10.88
C VAL A 129 16.72 -0.36 11.84
N ALA A 130 16.15 0.83 11.64
CA ALA A 130 16.37 1.99 12.49
C ALA A 130 15.96 1.70 13.96
N THR A 131 14.82 1.02 14.13
CA THR A 131 14.31 0.61 15.44
C THR A 131 15.23 -0.40 16.12
N LEU A 132 15.64 -1.44 15.39
CA LEU A 132 16.57 -2.47 15.88
C LEU A 132 17.92 -1.86 16.30
N LYS A 133 18.48 -0.97 15.48
CA LYS A 133 19.74 -0.26 15.76
C LYS A 133 19.66 0.68 16.96
N LYS A 134 18.50 1.29 17.22
CA LYS A 134 18.34 2.19 18.38
C LYS A 134 18.25 1.41 19.68
N LYS A 135 17.56 0.27 19.69
CA LYS A 135 17.22 -0.47 20.92
C LYS A 135 18.25 -1.54 21.32
N TYR A 136 18.92 -2.18 20.35
CA TYR A 136 19.74 -3.37 20.60
C TYR A 136 21.13 -3.30 19.96
N ARG A 137 21.68 -2.09 19.87
CA ARG A 137 22.86 -1.70 19.07
C ARG A 137 24.11 -2.58 19.24
N SER A 138 24.24 -3.33 20.33
CA SER A 138 25.39 -4.19 20.64
C SER A 138 25.04 -5.67 20.88
N GLN A 139 23.76 -6.07 20.79
CA GLN A 139 23.30 -7.39 21.29
C GLN A 139 22.63 -8.29 20.25
N LEU A 140 22.26 -7.76 19.08
CA LEU A 140 21.48 -8.52 18.10
C LEU A 140 22.17 -8.60 16.73
N ASN A 141 22.00 -9.75 16.07
CA ASN A 141 22.28 -9.88 14.65
C ASN A 141 21.12 -9.25 13.86
N ILE A 142 21.37 -8.06 13.32
CA ILE A 142 20.38 -7.22 12.64
C ILE A 142 19.67 -7.96 11.50
N GLU A 143 20.39 -8.79 10.75
CA GLU A 143 19.82 -9.50 9.59
C GLU A 143 18.72 -10.49 10.02
N LYS A 144 18.98 -11.28 11.06
CA LYS A 144 18.03 -12.28 11.56
C LYS A 144 16.79 -11.62 12.15
N GLU A 145 16.98 -10.56 12.92
CA GLU A 145 15.89 -9.82 13.57
C GLU A 145 15.06 -9.03 12.56
N LEU A 146 15.70 -8.45 11.55
CA LEU A 146 14.99 -7.75 10.48
C LEU A 146 14.05 -8.69 9.74
N ARG A 147 14.54 -9.89 9.38
CA ARG A 147 13.73 -10.92 8.70
C ARG A 147 12.48 -11.28 9.50
N VAL A 148 12.59 -11.41 10.82
CA VAL A 148 11.43 -11.66 11.69
C VAL A 148 10.51 -10.44 11.74
N SER A 149 11.09 -9.24 11.84
CA SER A 149 10.34 -7.98 12.01
C SER A 149 9.49 -7.60 10.78
N ILE A 150 9.95 -7.92 9.57
CA ILE A 150 9.24 -7.60 8.32
C ILE A 150 8.37 -8.76 7.81
N SER A 151 8.43 -9.92 8.47
CA SER A 151 7.73 -11.12 8.01
C SER A 151 6.29 -11.15 8.50
N ASN A 152 5.37 -11.53 7.61
CA ASN A 152 3.99 -11.83 7.96
C ASN A 152 3.80 -13.25 8.52
N ILE A 153 4.89 -14.04 8.62
CA ILE A 153 4.86 -15.40 9.16
C ILE A 153 4.66 -15.32 10.68
N LYS A 154 3.57 -15.93 11.17
CA LYS A 154 3.33 -16.03 12.60
C LYS A 154 4.31 -17.04 13.23
N PRO A 155 5.12 -16.66 14.22
CA PRO A 155 6.02 -17.59 14.88
C PRO A 155 5.22 -18.63 15.69
N SER A 156 5.58 -19.90 15.54
CA SER A 156 5.07 -20.97 16.40
C SER A 156 5.83 -20.95 17.72
N PHE A 157 5.30 -20.22 18.71
CA PHE A 157 5.92 -20.13 20.04
C PHE A 157 6.07 -21.50 20.71
N VAL A 158 5.11 -22.41 20.51
CA VAL A 158 5.17 -23.77 21.07
C VAL A 158 6.42 -24.50 20.58
N ASN A 159 6.69 -24.47 19.27
CA ASN A 159 7.85 -25.14 18.69
C ASN A 159 9.16 -24.42 19.05
N LEU A 160 9.13 -23.08 19.13
CA LEU A 160 10.30 -22.29 19.53
C LEU A 160 10.70 -22.54 20.98
N CYS A 161 9.71 -22.63 21.88
CA CYS A 161 9.93 -22.91 23.29
C CYS A 161 10.36 -24.36 23.53
N SER A 162 9.80 -25.33 22.80
CA SER A 162 10.20 -26.74 22.95
C SER A 162 11.60 -27.03 22.40
N ALA A 163 12.04 -26.30 21.37
CA ALA A 163 13.36 -26.45 20.76
C ALA A 163 14.49 -25.72 21.52
N ARG A 164 14.18 -24.83 22.47
CA ARG A 164 15.18 -24.11 23.28
C ARG A 164 15.30 -24.73 24.67
N GLN A 165 16.49 -25.19 25.01
CA GLN A 165 16.84 -25.54 26.38
C GLN A 165 17.08 -24.25 27.19
N ALA A 166 16.36 -24.08 28.30
CA ALA A 166 16.59 -22.97 29.22
C ALA A 166 18.02 -23.08 29.79
N HIS A 167 18.87 -22.09 29.51
CA HIS A 167 20.14 -21.94 30.20
C HIS A 167 19.87 -21.21 31.52
N GLY A 168 19.71 -21.98 32.59
CA GLY A 168 19.39 -21.49 33.93
C GLY A 168 20.56 -20.83 34.67
N SER A 169 21.65 -20.47 33.99
CA SER A 169 22.80 -19.81 34.59
C SER A 169 22.76 -18.31 34.31
N HIS A 170 21.91 -17.60 35.05
CA HIS A 170 22.15 -16.21 35.49
C HIS A 170 21.24 -15.81 36.67
#